data_AF-A0ABD0RWA9-F1
#
_entry.id   AF-A0ABD0RWA9-F1
#
_cell.length_a   1.000
_cell.length_b   1.000
_cell.length_c   1.000
_cell.angle_alpha   90.00
_cell.angle_beta   90.00
_cell.angle_gamma   90.00
#
_symmetry.space_group_name_H-M   'P 1'
#
loop_
_entity.id
_entity.type
_entity.pdbx_description
1 polymer ?
#
loop_
_entity_poly.entity_id
_entity_poly.type
_entity_poly.pdbx_seq_one_letter_code
_entity_poly.pdbx_strand_id
1 'polypeptide(L)'
;SCKPQNAIAQLNCDTNSAVVSWELSDNVTHHTVQAIGSDEHHINCSSSNHSCALSGLHCGRSYNITVTALDGVCDNRNTNLILQS
;
A
#
# COMPACT_ATOMS: atom_id res chain seq x y z
N SER A 1 12.52 13.95 -4.55
CA SER A 1 11.69 12.92 -5.23
C SER A 1 10.51 12.63 -4.31
N CYS A 2 9.28 12.60 -4.82
CA CYS A 2 8.04 12.50 -4.03
C CYS A 2 7.24 11.22 -4.34
N LYS A 3 7.90 10.27 -4.99
CA LYS A 3 7.40 8.91 -5.10
C LYS A 3 7.69 8.20 -3.78
N PRO A 4 6.72 7.45 -3.19
CA PRO A 4 6.99 6.59 -2.06
C PRO A 4 8.17 5.66 -2.37
N GLN A 5 9.18 5.66 -1.51
CA GLN A 5 10.38 4.83 -1.67
C GLN A 5 10.36 3.66 -0.70
N ASN A 6 11.08 2.59 -1.04
CA ASN A 6 11.28 1.43 -0.18
C ASN A 6 9.98 0.90 0.42
N ALA A 7 8.94 0.80 -0.41
CA ALA A 7 7.65 0.30 0.03
C ALA A 7 7.75 -1.21 0.33
N ILE A 8 7.29 -1.59 1.51
CA ILE A 8 7.32 -2.95 2.03
C ILE A 8 5.92 -3.30 2.52
N ALA A 9 5.46 -4.52 2.23
CA ALA A 9 4.22 -5.05 2.77
C ALA A 9 4.51 -6.28 3.64
N GLN A 10 3.91 -6.31 4.82
CA GLN A 10 4.00 -7.41 5.77
C GLN A 10 2.61 -8.00 5.96
N LEU A 11 2.45 -9.28 5.62
CA LEU A 11 1.19 -9.99 5.76
C LEU A 11 1.12 -10.73 7.09
N ASN A 12 -0.07 -10.72 7.68
CA ASN A 12 -0.47 -11.59 8.77
C ASN A 12 -1.70 -12.40 8.35
N CYS A 13 -1.49 -13.70 8.11
CA CYS A 13 -2.56 -14.62 7.73
C CYS A 13 -3.48 -15.04 8.88
N ASP A 14 -3.03 -14.96 10.13
CA ASP A 14 -3.87 -15.29 11.28
C ASP A 14 -5.01 -14.26 11.41
N THR A 15 -4.76 -13.02 11.00
CA THR A 15 -5.72 -11.91 11.03
C THR A 15 -6.22 -11.47 9.66
N ASN A 16 -5.80 -12.15 8.58
CA ASN A 16 -6.10 -11.77 7.19
C ASN A 16 -5.84 -10.28 6.91
N SER A 17 -4.71 -9.76 7.40
CA SER A 17 -4.37 -8.33 7.31
C SER A 17 -2.93 -8.15 6.84
N ALA A 18 -2.65 -7.00 6.22
CA ALA A 18 -1.32 -6.64 5.76
C ALA A 18 -1.02 -5.20 6.15
N VAL A 19 0.20 -4.94 6.60
CA VAL A 19 0.69 -3.58 6.86
C VAL A 19 1.63 -3.21 5.73
N VAL A 20 1.28 -2.16 5.00
CA VAL A 20 2.11 -1.57 3.96
C VAL A 20 2.80 -0.34 4.54
N SER A 21 4.11 -0.23 4.38
CA SER A 21 4.93 0.87 4.89
C SER A 21 5.88 1.36 3.80
N TRP A 22 6.29 2.62 3.85
CA TRP A 22 7.18 3.25 2.88
C TRP A 22 8.01 4.35 3.55
N GLU A 23 9.09 4.79 2.89
CA GLU A 23 9.89 5.92 3.36
C GLU A 23 9.18 7.25 3.13
N LEU A 24 9.26 8.13 4.14
CA LEU A 24 8.74 9.50 4.10
C LEU A 24 9.52 10.33 3.09
N SER A 25 8.80 11.11 2.29
CA SER A 25 9.35 12.30 1.65
C SER A 25 8.73 13.53 2.32
N ASP A 26 9.56 14.53 2.63
CA ASP A 26 9.28 15.67 3.52
C ASP A 26 8.04 16.54 3.18
N ASN A 27 7.31 16.25 2.10
CA ASN A 27 6.20 17.06 1.62
C ASN A 27 4.88 16.30 1.36
N VAL A 28 4.77 15.00 1.66
CA VAL A 28 3.53 14.24 1.35
C VAL A 28 2.56 14.23 2.53
N THR A 29 1.37 14.81 2.36
CA THR A 29 0.34 14.93 3.41
C THR A 29 -0.66 13.77 3.44
N HIS A 30 -0.80 13.03 2.34
CA HIS A 30 -1.70 11.88 2.25
C HIS A 30 -1.19 10.82 1.28
N HIS A 31 -1.53 9.57 1.57
CA HIS A 31 -1.25 8.44 0.70
C HIS A 31 -2.47 7.55 0.60
N THR A 32 -2.67 6.95 -0.58
CA THR A 32 -3.63 5.88 -0.80
C THR A 32 -2.89 4.61 -1.18
N VAL A 33 -3.36 3.49 -0.64
CA VAL A 33 -2.84 2.16 -0.94
C VAL A 33 -3.98 1.36 -1.54
N GLN A 34 -3.74 0.73 -2.68
CA GLN A 34 -4.66 -0.20 -3.31
C GLN A 34 -3.98 -1.56 -3.47
N ALA A 35 -4.66 -2.63 -3.09
CA ALA A 35 -4.24 -4.00 -3.26
C ALA A 35 -5.25 -4.73 -4.16
N ILE A 36 -4.76 -5.33 -5.24
CA ILE A 36 -5.56 -6.11 -6.19
C ILE A 36 -5.04 -7.54 -6.16
N GLY A 37 -5.87 -8.46 -5.68
CA GLY A 37 -5.58 -9.89 -5.64
C GLY A 37 -5.61 -10.52 -7.02
N SER A 38 -4.90 -11.64 -7.18
CA SER A 38 -4.97 -12.48 -8.38
C SER A 38 -6.37 -13.06 -8.65
N ASP A 39 -7.24 -13.03 -7.65
CA ASP A 39 -8.65 -13.41 -7.68
C ASP A 39 -9.59 -12.22 -7.94
N GLU A 40 -9.05 -11.08 -8.38
CA GLU A 40 -9.78 -9.82 -8.57
C GLU A 40 -10.37 -9.26 -7.26
N HIS A 41 -9.85 -9.68 -6.09
CA HIS A 41 -10.23 -9.06 -4.81
C HIS A 41 -9.58 -7.70 -4.64
N HIS A 42 -10.37 -6.66 -4.36
CA HIS A 42 -9.87 -5.30 -4.20
C HIS A 42 -9.96 -4.84 -2.74
N ILE A 43 -8.83 -4.36 -2.22
CA ILE A 43 -8.75 -3.75 -0.89
C ILE A 43 -8.05 -2.41 -1.05
N ASN A 44 -8.48 -1.40 -0.31
CA ASN A 44 -7.80 -0.13 -0.26
C ASN A 44 -7.73 0.38 1.18
N CYS A 45 -6.78 1.29 1.41
CA CYS A 45 -6.71 2.06 2.63
C CYS A 45 -6.06 3.42 2.32
N SER A 46 -6.32 4.41 3.18
CA SER A 46 -5.67 5.72 3.11
C SER A 46 -5.03 6.07 4.44
N SER A 47 -3.93 6.80 4.39
CA SER A 47 -3.20 7.19 5.58
C SER A 47 -2.43 8.50 5.35
N SER A 48 -2.44 9.37 6.35
CA SER A 48 -1.52 10.52 6.42
C SER A 48 -0.15 10.13 6.99
N ASN A 49 0.00 8.90 7.47
CA ASN A 49 1.25 8.37 7.98
C ASN A 49 2.03 7.66 6.86
N HIS A 50 3.20 7.12 7.20
CA HIS A 50 4.07 6.34 6.30
C HIS A 50 3.70 4.84 6.23
N SER A 51 2.53 4.49 6.76
CA SER A 51 2.03 3.13 6.77
C SER A 51 0.52 3.08 6.70
N CYS A 52 0.00 1.99 6.16
CA CYS A 52 -1.42 1.74 5.98
C CYS A 52 -1.73 0.26 6.20
N ALA A 53 -2.76 -0.04 6.96
CA ALA A 53 -3.20 -1.40 7.22
C ALA A 53 -4.35 -1.77 6.27
N LEU A 54 -4.17 -2.86 5.54
CA LEU A 54 -5.17 -3.51 4.71
C LEU A 54 -5.76 -4.68 5.51
N SER A 55 -7.07 -4.81 5.54
CA SER A 55 -7.78 -5.88 6.25
C SER A 55 -8.69 -6.66 5.30
N GLY A 56 -8.87 -7.95 5.55
CA GLY A 56 -9.69 -8.82 4.71
C GLY A 56 -8.96 -9.34 3.48
N LEU A 57 -7.65 -9.58 3.58
CA LEU A 57 -6.87 -10.26 2.54
C LEU A 57 -7.22 -11.76 2.52
N HIS A 58 -7.13 -12.37 1.34
CA HIS A 58 -7.18 -13.81 1.18
C HIS A 58 -5.76 -14.37 1.17
N CYS A 59 -5.38 -15.13 2.20
CA CYS A 59 -4.10 -15.83 2.19
C CYS A 59 -4.02 -16.94 1.13
N GLY A 60 -2.81 -17.20 0.63
CA GLY A 60 -2.56 -18.02 -0.55
C GLY A 60 -2.77 -17.30 -1.90
N ARG A 61 -3.00 -15.99 -1.88
CA ARG A 61 -3.10 -15.12 -3.07
C ARG A 61 -1.94 -14.15 -3.20
N SER A 62 -1.60 -13.81 -4.44
CA SER A 62 -0.70 -12.69 -4.70
C SER A 62 -1.52 -11.41 -4.83
N TYR A 63 -1.07 -10.35 -4.17
CA TYR A 63 -1.65 -9.02 -4.28
C TYR A 63 -0.68 -8.07 -4.94
N ASN A 64 -1.12 -7.37 -5.99
CA ASN A 64 -0.42 -6.23 -6.52
C ASN A 64 -0.80 -4.99 -5.71
N ILE A 65 0.16 -4.42 -5.00
CA ILE A 65 -0.05 -3.28 -4.12
C ILE A 65 0.53 -2.03 -4.77
N THR A 66 -0.31 -1.01 -4.91
CA THR A 66 0.03 0.32 -5.42
C THR A 66 -0.10 1.34 -4.29
N VAL A 67 1.00 2.00 -3.95
CA VAL A 67 1.02 3.14 -3.00
C VAL A 67 1.11 4.42 -3.82
N THR A 68 0.13 5.31 -3.68
CA THR A 68 0.03 6.59 -4.38
C THR A 68 0.14 7.75 -3.40
N ALA A 69 1.03 8.70 -3.69
CA ALA A 69 1.11 9.96 -2.95
C ALA A 69 0.03 10.94 -3.44
N LEU A 70 -0.62 11.59 -2.48
CA LEU A 70 -1.63 12.63 -2.66
C LEU A 70 -1.28 13.79 -1.73
N ASP A 71 -0.57 14.79 -2.25
CA ASP A 71 -0.07 15.94 -1.48
C ASP A 71 -0.29 17.29 -2.19
N GLY A 72 -0.97 17.28 -3.34
CA GLY A 72 -1.22 18.46 -4.17
C GLY A 72 -0.02 18.94 -4.98
N VAL A 73 1.18 18.39 -4.76
CA VAL A 73 2.43 18.74 -5.48
C VAL A 73 2.92 17.59 -6.36
N CYS A 74 2.65 16.37 -5.91
CA CYS A 74 3.14 15.10 -6.40
C CYS A 74 2.03 14.07 -6.53
N ASP A 75 0.81 14.55 -6.72
CA ASP A 75 -0.35 13.73 -7.01
C ASP A 75 -0.05 12.74 -8.13
N ASN A 76 -0.55 11.52 -7.95
CA ASN A 76 -0.44 10.40 -8.88
C ASN A 76 0.97 9.78 -8.98
N ARG A 77 1.95 10.22 -8.17
CA ARG A 77 3.23 9.51 -8.02
C ARG A 77 2.99 8.23 -7.23
N ASN A 78 3.23 7.09 -7.85
CA ASN A 78 3.01 5.79 -7.21
C ASN A 78 4.24 4.87 -7.27
N THR A 79 4.29 3.95 -6.32
CA THR A 79 5.17 2.79 -6.36
C THR A 79 4.34 1.51 -6.25
N ASN A 80 4.84 0.45 -6.87
CA ASN A 80 4.16 -0.83 -6.92
C ASN A 80 5.07 -1.89 -6.32
N LEU A 81 4.48 -2.83 -5.59
CA LEU A 81 5.15 -3.99 -5.04
C LEU A 81 4.20 -5.18 -5.07
N ILE A 82 4.75 -6.39 -5.11
CA ILE A 82 3.96 -7.61 -5.06
C ILE A 82 4.05 -8.16 -3.64
N LEU A 83 2.89 -8.34 -3.01
CA LEU A 83 2.75 -9.08 -1.78
C LEU A 83 2.37 -10.53 -2.12
N GLN A 84 3.23 -11.47 -1.73
CA GLN A 84 2.93 -12.89 -1.78
C GLN A 84 2.49 -13.34 -0.39
N SER A 85 1.31 -13.96 -0.32
CA SER A 85 0.80 -14.61 0.90
C SER A 85 1.10 -16.09 0.96
#